data_AF-A0A525C3K8-F1
#
_entry.id   AF-A0A525C3K8-F1
#
_cell.length_a   1.000
_cell.length_b   1.000
_cell.length_c   1.000
_cell.angle_alpha   90.00
_cell.angle_beta   90.00
_cell.angle_gamma   90.00
#
_symmetry.space_group_name_H-M   'P 1'
#
loop_
_entity.id
_entity.type
_entity.pdbx_description
1 polymer ?
#
loop_
_entity_poly.entity_id
_entity_poly.type
_entity_poly.pdbx_seq_one_letter_code
_entity_poly.pdbx_strand_id
1 'polypeptide(L)' 'MGVFKHICIAAGAAGNSVPDALLAAAAIRHEAEFVTMDAGFKRYAGLRLRLLQAETPRSAIN' A
#
# COMPACT_ATOMS: atom_id res chain seq x y z
N MET A 1 8.24 20.50 3.26
CA MET A 1 8.56 19.31 2.44
C MET A 1 7.41 18.33 2.58
N GLY A 2 6.76 17.90 1.49
CA GLY A 2 5.50 17.13 1.55
C GLY A 2 5.67 15.62 1.75
N VAL A 3 4.60 14.95 2.18
CA VAL A 3 4.55 13.50 2.48
C VAL A 3 5.12 12.64 1.35
N PHE A 4 4.85 12.98 0.09
CA PHE A 4 5.35 12.20 -1.06
C PHE A 4 6.86 12.14 -1.14
N LYS A 5 7.54 13.30 -1.04
CA LYS A 5 9.00 13.34 -1.07
C LYS A 5 9.60 12.54 0.10
N HIS A 6 9.00 12.66 1.28
CA HIS A 6 9.44 11.90 2.45
C HIS A 6 9.33 10.39 2.20
N ILE A 7 8.20 9.91 1.68
CA ILE A 7 7.99 8.50 1.37
C ILE A 7 8.97 8.00 0.31
N CYS A 8 9.21 8.75 -0.76
CA CYS A 8 10.18 8.35 -1.78
C CYS A 8 11.59 8.17 -1.20
N ILE A 9 12.02 9.09 -0.33
CA ILE A 9 13.35 8.99 0.30
C ILE A 9 13.39 7.83 1.29
N ALA A 10 12.39 7.71 2.17
CA ALA A 10 12.36 6.69 3.21
C ALA A 10 12.27 5.26 2.66
N ALA A 11 11.54 5.07 1.56
CA ALA A 11 11.39 3.77 0.92
C ALA A 11 12.44 3.48 -0.17
N GLY A 12 13.36 4.41 -0.44
CA GLY A 12 14.32 4.29 -1.55
C GLY A 12 13.64 4.17 -2.91
N ALA A 13 12.49 4.83 -3.10
CA ALA A 13 11.67 4.68 -4.30
C ALA A 13 12.34 5.29 -5.52
N ALA A 14 12.52 4.47 -6.55
CA ALA A 14 13.05 4.83 -7.86
C ALA A 14 12.38 4.02 -8.97
N GLY A 15 12.35 4.58 -10.18
CA GLY A 15 11.75 3.94 -11.37
C GLY A 15 10.33 3.44 -11.09
N ASN A 16 10.12 2.13 -11.30
CA ASN A 16 8.81 1.50 -11.20
C ASN A 16 8.19 1.50 -9.79
N SER A 17 8.96 1.81 -8.74
CA SER A 17 8.43 1.90 -7.37
C SER A 17 7.91 3.31 -7.00
N VAL A 18 8.14 4.32 -7.85
CA VAL A 18 7.66 5.69 -7.60
C VAL A 18 6.13 5.79 -7.60
N PRO A 19 5.38 5.14 -8.51
CA PRO A 19 3.92 5.12 -8.44
C PRO A 19 3.38 4.52 -7.14
N ASP A 20 3.96 3.43 -6.64
CA ASP A 20 3.57 2.83 -5.35
C ASP A 20 3.78 3.81 -4.20
N ALA A 21 4.93 4.51 -4.19
CA ALA A 21 5.24 5.54 -3.20
C ALA A 21 4.26 6.72 -3.26
N LEU A 22 3.79 7.08 -4.45
CA LEU A 22 2.76 8.12 -4.63
C LEU A 22 1.42 7.68 -4.02
N LEU A 23 0.98 6.46 -4.28
CA LEU A 23 -0.25 5.90 -3.72
C LEU A 23 -0.19 5.82 -2.20
N ALA A 24 0.92 5.31 -1.65
CA ALA A 24 1.14 5.26 -0.20
C ALA A 24 1.13 6.65 0.42
N ALA A 25 1.81 7.63 -0.20
CA ALA A 25 1.84 9.00 0.29
C ALA A 25 0.47 9.70 0.25
N ALA A 26 -0.36 9.40 -0.76
CA ALA A 26 -1.71 9.92 -0.85
C ALA A 26 -2.58 9.36 0.30
N ALA A 27 -2.55 8.04 0.53
CA ALA A 27 -3.30 7.41 1.60
C ALA A 27 -2.88 7.91 2.98
N ILE A 28 -1.56 8.04 3.23
CA ILE A 28 -1.03 8.57 4.49
C ILE A 28 -1.48 10.02 4.71
N ARG A 29 -1.39 10.87 3.68
CA ARG A 29 -1.78 12.28 3.79
C ARG A 29 -3.26 12.47 4.10
N HIS A 30 -4.11 11.63 3.51
CA HIS A 30 -5.55 11.70 3.68
C HIS A 30 -6.06 10.85 4.82
N GLU A 31 -5.17 10.23 5.61
CA GLU A 31 -5.60 9.39 6.71
C GLU A 31 -6.57 8.28 6.26
N ALA A 32 -6.32 7.74 5.06
CA ALA A 32 -7.14 6.72 4.45
C ALA A 32 -6.59 5.32 4.74
N GLU A 33 -7.49 4.34 4.86
CA GLU A 33 -7.12 2.93 4.79
C GLU A 33 -6.78 2.57 3.35
N PHE A 34 -5.65 1.89 3.15
CA PHE A 34 -5.21 1.42 1.84
C PHE A 34 -5.50 -0.08 1.73
N VAL A 35 -6.44 -0.42 0.87
CA VAL A 35 -6.92 -1.80 0.67
C VAL A 35 -6.34 -2.34 -0.64
N THR A 36 -5.59 -3.43 -0.58
CA THR A 36 -4.98 -4.06 -1.77
C THR A 36 -4.72 -5.56 -1.56
N MET A 37 -4.51 -6.31 -2.64
CA MET A 37 -3.98 -7.68 -2.57
C MET A 37 -2.45 -7.72 -2.57
N ASP A 38 -1.78 -6.59 -2.89
CA ASP A 38 -0.33 -6.53 -2.98
C ASP A 38 0.31 -6.28 -1.60
N ALA A 39 0.95 -7.32 -1.06
CA ALA A 39 1.69 -7.25 0.19
C ALA A 39 2.95 -6.38 0.11
N GLY A 40 3.41 -6.00 -1.08
CA GLY A 40 4.53 -5.09 -1.30
C GLY A 40 4.34 -3.73 -0.67
N PHE A 41 3.10 -3.29 -0.41
CA PHE A 41 2.81 -2.03 0.28
C PHE A 41 3.17 -2.04 1.78
N LYS A 42 3.44 -3.22 2.38
CA LYS A 42 3.92 -3.33 3.77
C LYS A 42 5.22 -2.57 4.03
N ARG A 43 6.00 -2.26 2.98
CA ARG A 43 7.27 -1.53 3.07
C ARG A 43 7.12 -0.05 3.45
N TYR A 44 5.93 0.54 3.28
CA TYR A 44 5.70 1.96 3.53
C TYR A 44 5.27 2.20 4.98
N ALA A 45 6.21 2.67 5.81
CA ALA A 45 5.94 3.00 7.21
C ALA A 45 4.84 4.08 7.32
N GLY A 46 3.92 3.89 8.27
CA GLY A 46 2.78 4.79 8.51
C GLY A 46 1.57 4.56 7.59
N LEU A 47 1.67 3.66 6.61
CA LEU A 47 0.53 3.27 5.77
C LEU A 47 -0.44 2.37 6.56
N ARG A 48 -1.71 2.79 6.67
CA ARG A 48 -2.79 1.94 7.20
C ARG A 48 -3.20 0.93 6.15
N LEU A 49 -2.52 -0.21 6.11
CA LEU A 49 -2.71 -1.23 5.11
C LEU A 49 -3.70 -2.31 5.57
N ARG A 50 -4.69 -2.60 4.75
CA ARG A 50 -5.52 -3.81 4.86
C ARG A 50 -5.29 -4.69 3.63
N LEU A 51 -4.85 -5.92 3.85
CA LEU A 51 -4.74 -6.88 2.76
C LEU A 51 -6.09 -7.56 2.50
N LEU A 52 -6.52 -7.56 1.25
CA LEU A 52 -7.65 -8.37 0.82
C LEU A 52 -7.22 -9.84 0.79
N GLN A 53 -7.97 -10.68 1.52
CA GLN A 53 -7.88 -12.12 1.40
C GLN A 53 -8.60 -12.51 0.10
N ALA A 54 -7.99 -13.38 -0.71
CA ALA A 54 -8.75 -14.04 -1.76
C ALA A 54 -9.88 -14.84 -1.09
N GLU A 55 -11.11 -14.70 -1.58
CA GLU A 55 -12.21 -15.54 -1.12
C GLU A 55 -11.80 -16.99 -1.37
N THR A 56 -11.66 -17.76 -0.28
CA THR A 56 -11.44 -19.20 -0.41
C THR A 56 -12.70 -19.74 -1.07
N PRO A 57 -12.63 -20.43 -2.22
CA PRO A 57 -13.82 -20.97 -2.85
C PRO A 57 -14.54 -21.82 -1.80
N ARG A 58 -15.78 -21.44 -1.45
CA ARG A 58 -16.64 -22.26 -0.59
C ARG A 58 -16.59 -23.65 -1.18
N SER A 59 -15.97 -24.58 -0.45
CA SER A 59 -15.91 -25.98 -0.84
C SER A 59 -17.31 -26.39 -1.26
N ALA A 60 -17.43 -26.92 -2.48
CA ALA A 60 -18.64 -27.55 -2.97
C ALA A 60 -18.88 -28.80 -2.11
N ILE A 61 -19.47 -28.59 -0.94
CA ILE A 61 -20.01 -29.62 -0.07
C ILE A 61 -21.49 -29.30 0.11
N ASN A 62 -22.29 -29.72 -0.87
CA ASN A 62 -23.37 -30.70 -0.70
C ASN A 62 -24.02 -30.98 -2.06
#